data_AF-A0A936UQC7-F1
#
_entry.id   AF-A0A936UQC7-F1
#
_cell.length_a   1.000
_cell.length_b   1.000
_cell.length_c   1.000
_cell.angle_alpha   90.00
_cell.angle_beta   90.00
_cell.angle_gamma   90.00
#
_symmetry.space_group_name_H-M   'P 1'
#
loop_
_entity.id
_entity.type
_entity.pdbx_description
1 polymer ?
#
loop_
_entity_poly.entity_id
_entity_poly.type
_entity_poly.pdbx_seq_one_letter_code
_entity_poly.pdbx_strand_id
1 'polypeptide(L)'
;MAGYDPDELAAARGYRTIPLHAAQWSLTLSVSAWACTLRAGLNKAIVLQHATRGIQRAEDIARNNAHDGIHHVWDIGCILGGQP
;
A
#
# COMPACT_ATOMS: atom_id res chain seq x y z
N MET A 1 -20.07 -6.57 7.16
CA MET A 1 -19.63 -5.19 6.86
C MET A 1 -19.55 -5.08 5.36
N ALA A 2 -20.33 -4.19 4.75
CA ALA A 2 -20.09 -3.84 3.35
C ALA A 2 -18.72 -3.14 3.31
N GLY A 3 -17.75 -3.74 2.61
CA GLY A 3 -16.48 -3.07 2.32
C GLY A 3 -16.74 -1.84 1.47
N TYR A 4 -15.83 -0.86 1.51
CA TYR A 4 -15.90 0.24 0.54
C TYR A 4 -15.56 -0.31 -0.85
N ASP A 5 -16.19 0.22 -1.89
CA ASP A 5 -15.83 -0.08 -3.27
C ASP A 5 -14.52 0.68 -3.61
N PRO A 6 -13.41 -0.02 -3.91
CA PRO A 6 -12.14 0.61 -4.24
C PRO A 6 -12.21 1.48 -5.51
N ASP A 7 -13.05 1.12 -6.48
CA ASP A 7 -13.20 1.85 -7.73
C ASP A 7 -13.97 3.15 -7.51
N GLU A 8 -15.02 3.13 -6.68
CA GLU A 8 -15.73 4.36 -6.27
C GLU A 8 -14.80 5.30 -5.50
N LEU A 9 -13.96 4.77 -4.60
CA LEU A 9 -12.99 5.56 -3.88
C LEU A 9 -11.94 6.17 -4.83
N ALA A 10 -11.41 5.39 -5.77
CA ALA A 10 -10.45 5.86 -6.76
C ALA A 10 -11.04 6.97 -7.64
N ALA A 11 -12.31 6.83 -8.04
CA ALA A 11 -13.04 7.86 -8.77
C ALA A 11 -13.23 9.13 -7.93
N ALA A 12 -13.68 9.00 -6.68
CA ALA A 12 -13.87 10.13 -5.77
C ALA A 12 -12.55 10.87 -5.45
N ARG A 13 -11.42 10.14 -5.44
CA ARG A 13 -10.07 10.70 -5.27
C ARG A 13 -9.44 11.20 -6.58
N GLY A 14 -10.13 11.05 -7.71
CA GLY A 14 -9.67 11.53 -9.00
C GLY A 14 -8.40 10.85 -9.50
N TYR A 15 -8.16 9.59 -9.14
CA TYR A 15 -6.89 8.90 -9.46
C TYR A 15 -6.57 8.88 -10.95
N ARG A 16 -7.58 8.76 -11.82
CA ARG A 16 -7.42 8.83 -13.28
C ARG A 16 -6.84 10.15 -13.79
N THR A 17 -6.94 11.23 -13.02
CA THR A 17 -6.45 12.56 -13.39
C THR A 17 -5.05 12.85 -12.86
N ILE A 18 -4.51 11.99 -11.98
CA ILE A 18 -3.18 12.16 -11.42
C ILE A 18 -2.15 11.72 -12.47
N PRO A 19 -1.22 12.59 -12.88
CA PRO A 19 -0.15 12.19 -13.80
C PRO A 19 0.70 11.09 -13.18
N LEU A 20 1.01 10.05 -13.97
CA LEU A 20 1.75 8.87 -13.48
C LEU A 20 3.10 9.25 -12.82
N HIS A 21 3.84 10.18 -13.42
CA HIS A 21 5.12 10.64 -12.87
C HIS A 21 4.96 11.31 -11.50
N ALA A 22 3.86 12.04 -11.28
CA ALA A 22 3.56 12.68 -10.01
C ALA A 22 3.17 11.63 -8.95
N ALA A 23 2.39 10.62 -9.34
CA ALA A 23 2.06 9.48 -8.48
C ALA A 23 3.31 8.71 -8.06
N GLN A 24 4.23 8.43 -8.99
CA GLN A 24 5.50 7.76 -8.72
C GLN A 24 6.39 8.58 -7.77
N TRP A 25 6.54 9.87 -8.02
CA TRP A 25 7.29 10.77 -7.13
C TRP A 25 6.73 10.76 -5.69
N SER A 26 5.40 10.87 -5.56
CA SER A 26 4.72 10.81 -4.26
C SER A 26 4.88 9.44 -3.59
N LEU A 27 4.83 8.35 -4.36
CA LEU A 27 5.04 7.00 -3.85
C LEU A 27 6.46 6.83 -3.28
N THR A 28 7.49 7.30 -3.97
CA THR A 28 8.89 7.23 -3.48
C THR A 28 9.06 7.91 -2.13
N LEU A 29 8.46 9.10 -1.95
CA LEU A 29 8.49 9.82 -0.68
C LEU A 29 7.71 9.08 0.40
N SER A 30 6.51 8.62 0.07
CA SER A 30 5.62 7.92 1.00
C SER A 30 6.23 6.62 1.51
N VAL A 31 6.83 5.81 0.62
CA VAL A 31 7.52 4.57 0.98
C VAL A 31 8.71 4.84 1.91
N SER A 32 9.48 5.89 1.64
CA SER A 32 10.63 6.25 2.46
C SER A 32 10.21 6.66 3.88
N ALA A 33 9.21 7.54 3.99
CA ALA A 33 8.65 7.98 5.27
C ALA A 33 7.99 6.82 6.03
N TRP A 34 7.23 5.97 5.33
CA TRP A 34 6.58 4.81 5.90
C TRP A 34 7.60 3.79 6.41
N ALA A 35 8.65 3.47 5.66
CA ALA A 35 9.70 2.56 6.09
C ALA A 35 10.42 3.04 7.35
N CYS A 36 10.65 4.36 7.48
CA CYS A 36 11.20 4.95 8.70
C CYS A 36 10.26 4.75 9.89
N THR A 37 8.98 5.06 9.70
CA THR A 37 7.93 4.91 10.73
C THR A 37 7.78 3.44 11.15
N LEU A 38 7.79 2.53 10.20
CA LEU A 38 7.65 1.10 10.43
C LEU A 38 8.84 0.56 11.22
N ARG A 39 10.08 0.95 10.91
CA ARG A 39 11.26 0.58 11.70
C ARG A 39 11.13 1.04 13.15
N ALA A 40 10.66 2.26 13.38
CA ALA A 40 10.40 2.76 14.73
C ALA A 40 9.28 1.95 15.43
N GLY A 41 8.24 1.55 14.71
CA GLY A 41 7.15 0.70 15.21
C GLY A 41 7.61 -0.71 15.58
N LEU A 42 8.47 -1.33 14.76
CA LEU A 42 9.08 -2.64 15.01
C LEU A 42 9.93 -2.61 16.28
N ASN A 43 10.80 -1.59 16.43
CA ASN A 43 11.66 -1.45 17.61
C ASN A 43 10.86 -1.26 18.91
N LYS A 44 9.63 -0.76 18.82
CA LYS A 44 8.73 -0.54 19.96
C LYS A 44 7.68 -1.63 20.12
N ALA A 45 7.72 -2.69 19.30
CA ALA A 45 6.72 -3.75 19.26
C ALA A 45 5.27 -3.20 19.19
N ILE A 46 5.04 -2.18 18.36
CA ILE A 46 3.72 -1.56 18.22
C ILE A 46 2.71 -2.58 17.70
N VAL A 47 1.53 -2.58 18.33
CA VAL A 47 0.37 -3.37 17.95
C VAL A 47 -0.79 -2.41 17.70
N LEU A 48 -1.44 -2.54 16.55
CA LEU A 48 -2.60 -1.74 16.16
C LEU A 48 -3.87 -2.60 16.16
N GLN A 49 -5.01 -2.00 16.52
CA GLN A 49 -6.32 -2.59 16.32
C GLN A 49 -6.94 -2.02 15.04
N HIS A 50 -6.94 -2.80 13.97
CA HIS A 50 -7.62 -2.43 12.72
C HIS A 50 -9.10 -2.79 12.80
N ALA A 51 -9.98 -1.86 12.44
CA ALA A 51 -11.43 -2.01 12.58
C ALA A 51 -11.99 -3.28 11.92
N THR A 52 -11.42 -3.72 10.79
CA THR A 52 -11.89 -4.90 10.03
C THR A 52 -10.89 -6.05 9.97
N ARG A 53 -9.61 -5.81 10.26
CA ARG A 53 -8.54 -6.82 10.16
C ARG A 53 -8.10 -7.33 11.54
N GLY A 54 -8.69 -6.77 12.61
CA GLY A 54 -8.35 -7.12 13.98
C GLY A 54 -6.98 -6.61 14.38
N ILE A 55 -6.36 -7.33 15.31
CA ILE A 55 -5.03 -7.02 15.82
C ILE A 55 -4.00 -7.19 14.69
N GLN A 56 -3.10 -6.22 14.56
CA GLN A 56 -2.00 -6.20 13.59
C GLN A 56 -0.71 -5.80 14.31
N ARG A 57 0.28 -6.68 14.32
CA ARG A 57 1.63 -6.32 14.79
C ARG A 57 2.37 -5.57 13.68
N ALA A 58 3.37 -4.77 14.04
CA ALA A 58 4.19 -4.06 13.05
C ALA A 58 4.79 -5.01 12.00
N GLU A 59 5.17 -6.24 12.37
CA GLU A 59 5.68 -7.28 11.47
C GLU A 59 4.63 -7.73 10.44
N ASP A 60 3.36 -7.84 10.85
CA ASP A 60 2.27 -8.25 9.97
C ASP A 60 1.96 -7.15 8.96
N ILE A 61 1.93 -5.89 9.42
CA ILE A 61 1.74 -4.71 8.58
C ILE A 61 2.88 -4.62 7.54
N ALA A 62 4.13 -4.85 7.97
CA ALA A 62 5.29 -4.86 7.10
C ALA A 62 5.16 -5.92 5.99
N ARG A 63 4.84 -7.16 6.38
CA ARG A 63 4.70 -8.29 5.45
C ARG A 63 3.58 -8.06 4.44
N ASN A 64 2.42 -7.60 4.92
CA ASN A 64 1.26 -7.38 4.08
C ASN A 64 1.53 -6.28 3.03
N ASN A 65 2.09 -5.14 3.44
CA ASN A 65 2.42 -4.07 2.49
C ASN A 65 3.53 -4.47 1.50
N ALA A 66 4.50 -5.30 1.92
CA ALA A 66 5.52 -5.84 1.02
C ALA A 66 4.90 -6.79 -0.02
N HIS A 67 3.97 -7.65 0.41
CA HIS A 67 3.21 -8.52 -0.49
C HIS A 67 2.40 -7.70 -1.51
N ASP A 68 1.64 -6.70 -1.06
CA ASP A 68 0.84 -5.84 -1.94
C ASP A 68 1.72 -5.11 -2.98
N GLY A 69 2.89 -4.61 -2.55
CA GLY A 69 3.85 -3.96 -3.46
C GLY A 69 4.36 -4.90 -4.55
N ILE A 70 4.72 -6.14 -4.21
CA ILE A 70 5.18 -7.15 -5.18
C ILE A 70 4.04 -7.54 -6.12
N HIS A 71 2.83 -7.78 -5.58
CA HIS A 71 1.66 -8.13 -6.37
C HIS A 71 1.35 -7.06 -7.43
N HIS A 72 1.41 -5.78 -7.07
CA HIS A 72 1.14 -4.70 -8.02
C HIS A 72 2.23 -4.52 -9.08
N VAL A 73 3.50 -4.74 -8.74
CA VAL A 73 4.57 -4.75 -9.76
C VAL A 73 4.35 -5.89 -10.76
N TRP A 74 3.94 -7.06 -10.26
CA TRP A 74 3.59 -8.19 -11.11
C TRP A 74 2.37 -7.89 -12.00
N ASP A 75 1.30 -7.31 -11.44
CA ASP A 75 0.11 -6.88 -12.20
C ASP A 75 0.48 -5.96 -13.36
N ILE A 76 1.34 -4.95 -13.11
CA ILE A 76 1.84 -4.04 -14.16
C ILE A 76 2.59 -4.81 -15.23
N GLY A 77 3.45 -5.75 -14.84
CA GLY A 77 4.18 -6.61 -15.79
C GLY A 77 3.22 -7.38 -16.70
N CYS A 78 2.20 -8.02 -16.13
CA CYS A 78 1.17 -8.72 -16.88
C CYS A 78 0.39 -7.81 -17.82
N ILE A 79 0.00 -6.61 -17.38
CA ILE A 79 -0.70 -5.61 -18.21
C ILE A 79 0.16 -5.17 -19.40
N LEU A 80 1.47 -4.99 -19.18
CA LEU A 80 2.42 -4.61 -20.23
C LEU A 80 2.83 -5.78 -21.14
N GLY A 81 2.35 -7.00 -20.88
CA GLY A 81 2.63 -8.19 -21.69
C GLY A 81 3.98 -8.87 -21.40
N GLY A 82 4.64 -8.55 -20.29
CA GLY A 82 5.82 -9.27 -19.82
C GLY A 82 5.44 -10.50 -18.98
N GLN A 83 5.99 -11.67 -19.29
CA GLN A 83 6.10 -12.74 -18.30
C GLN A 83 7.09 -12.30 -17.20
N PRO A 84 6.88 -12.70 -15.93
CA PRO A 84 7.65 -12.20 -14.78
C PRO A 84 9.16 -12.41 -14.91
#